data_AF-A0A523UMZ6-F1
#
_entry.id   AF-A0A523UMZ6-F1
#
_cell.length_a   1.000
_cell.length_b   1.000
_cell.length_c   1.000
_cell.angle_alpha   90.00
_cell.angle_beta   90.00
_cell.angle_gamma   90.00
#
_symmetry.space_group_name_H-M   'P 1'
#
loop_
_entity.id
_entity.type
_entity.pdbx_description
1 polymer ?
#
loop_
_entity_poly.entity_id
_entity_poly.type
_entity_poly.pdbx_seq_one_letter_code
_entity_poly.pdbx_strand_id
1 'polypeptide(L)'
;MKCTKRLLRLAVIAVFGLVVIVGGLVVFSPHLILRRPGLAAKDNMYTLRLAAKDFSRETGGVYPASINTSVKEVLGDLGRPSDDESSIAGARGLDPVSRGKVGSVGPALLPDAFRNPYNDSSPVVATLAVPPPVWTPESAGMVFYVPLGVKGKLATGYKIYGLGREGLVDLVLSSSE
;
A
#
# COMPACT_ATOMS: atom_id res chain seq x y z
N MET A 1 1.41 68.79 10.42
CA MET A 1 2.50 67.80 10.20
C MET A 1 2.63 66.67 11.25
N LYS A 2 1.73 66.52 12.25
CA LYS A 2 1.79 65.40 13.24
C LYS A 2 0.97 64.16 12.84
N CYS A 3 0.01 64.30 11.93
CA CYS A 3 -0.93 63.22 11.57
C CYS A 3 -0.31 62.15 10.65
N THR A 4 0.53 62.56 9.69
CA THR A 4 1.20 61.66 8.73
C THR A 4 2.20 60.69 9.38
N LYS A 5 2.86 61.08 10.48
CA LYS A 5 3.78 60.20 11.21
C LYS A 5 3.08 59.04 11.94
N ARG A 6 1.80 59.18 12.31
CA ARG A 6 1.04 58.09 12.96
C ARG A 6 0.53 57.08 11.94
N LEU A 7 0.06 57.55 10.79
CA LEU A 7 -0.35 56.70 9.67
C LEU A 7 0.80 55.85 9.11
N LEU A 8 2.00 56.42 8.97
CA LEU A 8 3.17 55.68 8.50
C LEU A 8 3.59 54.56 9.47
N ARG A 9 3.52 54.79 10.78
CA ARG A 9 3.87 53.77 11.79
C ARG A 9 2.89 52.59 11.79
N LEU A 10 1.59 52.86 11.63
CA LEU A 10 0.56 51.82 11.54
C LEU A 10 0.70 51.00 10.25
N ALA A 11 1.00 51.66 9.13
CA ALA A 11 1.23 50.99 7.85
C ALA A 11 2.46 50.05 7.90
N VAL A 12 3.56 50.49 8.51
CA VAL A 12 4.77 49.66 8.66
C VAL A 12 4.51 48.44 9.54
N ILE A 13 3.80 48.61 10.67
CA ILE A 13 3.45 47.48 11.55
C ILE A 13 2.54 46.48 10.82
N ALA A 14 1.55 46.96 10.06
CA ALA A 14 0.65 46.09 9.29
C ALA A 14 1.39 45.30 8.20
N VAL A 15 2.32 45.93 7.48
CA VAL A 15 3.13 45.25 6.45
C VAL A 15 4.08 44.23 7.08
N PHE A 16 4.75 44.56 8.19
CA PHE A 16 5.62 43.61 8.89
C PHE A 16 4.84 42.43 9.47
N GLY A 17 3.66 42.66 10.05
CA GLY A 17 2.78 41.59 10.52
C GLY A 17 2.38 40.63 9.40
N LEU A 18 2.03 41.16 8.22
CA LEU A 18 1.69 40.36 7.05
C LEU A 18 2.88 39.53 6.55
N VAL A 19 4.08 40.11 6.50
CA VAL A 19 5.30 39.41 6.07
C VAL A 19 5.69 38.30 7.03
N VAL A 20 5.52 38.48 8.34
CA VAL A 20 5.78 37.43 9.34
C VAL A 20 4.77 36.28 9.23
N ILE A 21 3.49 36.58 8.98
CA ILE A 21 2.45 35.55 8.80
C ILE A 21 2.67 34.75 7.52
N VAL A 22 2.91 35.41 6.39
CA VAL A 22 3.15 34.75 5.10
C VAL A 22 4.49 34.02 5.11
N GLY A 23 5.54 34.61 5.68
CA GLY A 23 6.84 33.95 5.85
C GLY A 23 6.78 32.71 6.75
N GLY A 24 6.01 32.77 7.85
CA GLY A 24 5.80 31.62 8.74
C GLY A 24 5.02 30.47 8.07
N LEU A 25 4.07 30.79 7.20
CA LEU A 25 3.28 29.80 6.46
C LEU A 25 4.09 29.03 5.41
N VAL A 26 5.11 29.65 4.79
CA VAL A 26 5.95 28.96 3.79
C VAL A 26 6.93 27.96 4.44
N VAL A 27 7.37 28.21 5.67
CA VAL A 27 8.28 27.32 6.41
C VAL A 27 7.58 26.04 6.92
N PHE A 28 6.25 26.05 7.01
CA PHE A 28 5.43 24.91 7.41
C PHE A 28 4.95 24.06 6.22
N SER A 29 5.74 23.94 5.17
CA SER A 29 5.50 22.90 4.15
C SER A 29 5.91 21.53 4.74
N PRO A 30 4.99 20.63 5.12
CA PRO A 30 5.35 19.34 5.70
C PRO A 30 5.76 18.33 4.62
N HIS A 31 6.33 18.81 3.51
CA HIS A 31 6.55 18.01 2.30
C HIS A 31 7.95 17.39 2.20
N LEU A 32 8.81 17.60 3.20
CA LEU A 32 10.10 16.92 3.34
C LEU A 32 10.04 15.85 4.43
N ILE A 33 9.02 14.99 4.39
CA ILE A 33 9.14 13.70 5.07
C ILE A 33 10.10 12.88 4.21
N LEU A 34 11.39 12.93 4.56
CA LEU A 34 12.37 11.91 4.21
C LEU A 34 11.80 10.57 4.67
N ARG A 35 11.01 9.91 3.82
CA ARG A 35 10.45 8.58 4.10
C ARG A 35 11.64 7.67 4.31
N ARG A 36 11.85 7.26 5.56
CA ARG A 36 12.91 6.30 5.90
C ARG A 36 12.77 5.11 4.94
N PRO A 37 13.87 4.61 4.36
CA PRO A 37 13.86 3.60 3.29
C PRO A 37 13.31 2.22 3.69
N GLY A 38 12.66 2.07 4.85
CA GLY A 38 11.85 0.90 5.22
C GLY A 38 10.38 1.22 5.57
N LEU A 39 10.01 2.50 5.69
CA LEU A 39 8.65 2.89 6.07
C LEU A 39 7.65 2.62 4.94
N ALA A 40 8.04 2.93 3.70
CA ALA A 40 7.14 2.78 2.56
C ALA A 40 6.83 1.31 2.22
N ALA A 41 7.80 0.40 2.38
CA ALA A 41 7.54 -1.04 2.25
C ALA A 41 6.60 -1.53 3.38
N LYS A 42 6.77 -1.04 4.61
CA LYS A 42 5.85 -1.34 5.72
C LYS A 42 4.43 -0.86 5.44
N ASP A 43 4.27 0.35 4.90
CA ASP A 43 2.96 0.89 4.51
C ASP A 43 2.27 -0.04 3.49
N ASN A 44 3.01 -0.48 2.46
CA ASN A 44 2.49 -1.43 1.48
C ASN A 44 2.10 -2.78 2.12
N MET A 45 2.87 -3.27 3.10
CA MET A 45 2.51 -4.49 3.83
C MET A 45 1.19 -4.33 4.58
N TYR A 46 0.96 -3.17 5.21
CA TYR A 46 -0.30 -2.89 5.90
C TYR A 46 -1.47 -2.76 4.92
N THR A 47 -1.29 -2.10 3.78
CA THR A 47 -2.32 -2.02 2.74
C THR A 47 -2.67 -3.40 2.19
N LEU A 48 -1.68 -4.26 1.93
CA LEU A 48 -1.91 -5.64 1.51
C LEU A 48 -2.63 -6.45 2.59
N ARG A 49 -2.31 -6.24 3.87
CA ARG A 49 -3.02 -6.85 5.00
C ARG A 49 -4.49 -6.44 5.04
N LEU A 50 -4.81 -5.17 4.79
CA LEU A 50 -6.18 -4.68 4.73
C LEU A 50 -6.94 -5.32 3.57
N ALA A 51 -6.35 -5.35 2.37
CA ALA A 51 -6.96 -6.02 1.21
C ALA A 51 -7.22 -7.52 1.47
N ALA A 52 -6.30 -8.22 2.14
CA ALA A 52 -6.50 -9.62 2.53
C ALA A 52 -7.63 -9.79 3.57
N LYS A 53 -7.78 -8.85 4.51
CA LYS A 53 -8.90 -8.85 5.48
C LYS A 53 -10.23 -8.58 4.81
N ASP A 54 -10.28 -7.63 3.88
CA ASP A 54 -11.49 -7.33 3.12
C ASP A 54 -11.90 -8.55 2.29
N PHE A 55 -10.95 -9.21 1.62
CA PHE A 55 -11.19 -10.49 0.93
C PHE A 55 -11.79 -11.55 1.87
N SER A 56 -11.23 -11.69 3.07
CA SER A 56 -11.71 -12.65 4.07
C SER A 56 -13.11 -12.32 4.57
N ARG A 57 -13.44 -11.03 4.71
CA ARG A 57 -14.80 -10.59 5.03
C ARG A 57 -15.79 -11.00 3.93
N GLU A 58 -15.45 -10.81 2.66
CA GLU A 58 -16.32 -11.18 1.53
C GLU A 58 -16.50 -12.70 1.37
N THR A 59 -15.49 -13.49 1.76
CA THR A 59 -15.51 -14.96 1.65
C THR A 59 -15.93 -15.69 2.92
N GLY A 60 -16.25 -14.97 4.00
CA GLY A 60 -16.72 -15.53 5.26
C GLY A 60 -15.63 -16.19 6.11
N GLY A 61 -14.41 -15.66 6.09
CA GLY A 61 -13.33 -16.04 7.01
C GLY A 61 -12.15 -16.77 6.39
N VAL A 62 -12.11 -16.96 5.06
CA VAL A 62 -10.98 -17.63 4.36
C VAL A 62 -10.15 -16.62 3.57
N TYR A 63 -9.00 -17.05 3.06
CA TYR A 63 -8.09 -16.20 2.28
C TYR A 63 -7.86 -16.80 0.89
N PRO A 64 -7.35 -16.03 -0.08
CA PRO A 64 -7.10 -16.57 -1.41
C PRO A 64 -5.77 -17.33 -1.47
N ALA A 65 -5.69 -18.38 -2.29
CA ALA A 65 -4.44 -19.11 -2.54
C ALA A 65 -3.41 -18.31 -3.37
N SER A 66 -3.81 -17.18 -3.96
CA SER A 66 -2.90 -16.25 -4.65
C SER A 66 -3.50 -14.84 -4.65
N ILE A 67 -2.69 -13.81 -4.87
CA ILE A 67 -3.18 -12.42 -4.94
C ILE A 67 -4.17 -12.18 -6.08
N ASN A 68 -4.26 -13.09 -7.05
CA ASN A 68 -5.14 -12.98 -8.21
C ASN A 68 -6.36 -13.91 -8.15
N THR A 69 -6.44 -14.79 -7.14
CA THR A 69 -7.62 -15.64 -6.97
C THR A 69 -8.81 -14.78 -6.57
N SER A 70 -9.94 -14.94 -7.25
CA SER A 70 -11.14 -14.13 -7.00
C SER A 70 -12.01 -14.66 -5.86
N VAL A 71 -12.86 -13.79 -5.33
CA VAL A 71 -13.92 -14.13 -4.36
C VAL A 71 -14.83 -15.21 -4.93
N LYS A 72 -15.24 -15.08 -6.20
CA LYS A 72 -16.02 -16.09 -6.93
C LYS A 72 -15.33 -17.45 -6.98
N GLU A 73 -14.04 -17.51 -7.31
CA GLU A 73 -13.31 -18.78 -7.34
C GLU A 73 -13.30 -19.44 -5.95
N VAL A 74 -13.02 -18.66 -4.90
CA VAL A 74 -12.97 -19.17 -3.52
C VAL A 74 -14.35 -19.61 -3.04
N LEU A 75 -15.39 -18.82 -3.26
CA LEU A 75 -16.75 -19.17 -2.86
C LEU A 75 -17.28 -20.37 -3.67
N GLY A 76 -16.88 -20.50 -4.93
CA GLY A 76 -17.15 -21.67 -5.76
C GLY A 76 -16.60 -22.96 -5.15
N ASP A 77 -15.34 -22.96 -4.69
CA ASP A 77 -14.72 -24.10 -3.98
C ASP A 77 -15.45 -24.43 -2.65
N LEU A 78 -16.10 -23.44 -2.02
CA LEU A 78 -16.92 -23.62 -0.82
C LEU A 78 -18.36 -24.06 -1.12
N GLY A 79 -18.74 -24.25 -2.40
CA GLY A 79 -20.11 -24.58 -2.81
C GLY A 79 -21.10 -23.42 -2.68
N ARG A 80 -20.61 -22.18 -2.65
CA ARG A 80 -21.40 -20.95 -2.53
C ARG A 80 -21.24 -20.15 -3.83
N PRO A 81 -22.20 -20.16 -4.76
CA PRO A 81 -22.06 -19.38 -5.99
C PRO A 81 -22.01 -17.88 -5.69
N SER A 82 -21.16 -17.15 -6.41
CA SER A 82 -21.03 -15.70 -6.36
C SER A 82 -20.61 -15.17 -7.73
N ASP A 83 -21.04 -13.95 -8.05
CA ASP A 83 -20.60 -13.22 -9.25
C ASP A 83 -19.49 -12.20 -8.94
N ASP A 84 -18.98 -12.18 -7.70
CA ASP A 84 -17.91 -11.26 -7.30
C ASP A 84 -16.55 -11.70 -7.86
N GLU A 85 -16.13 -11.02 -8.92
CA GLU A 85 -14.87 -11.25 -9.61
C GLU A 85 -13.66 -10.57 -8.90
N SER A 86 -13.86 -9.94 -7.73
CA SER A 86 -12.83 -9.20 -6.99
C SER A 86 -11.72 -10.10 -6.49
N SER A 87 -10.48 -9.64 -6.57
CA SER A 87 -9.30 -10.32 -6.01
C SER A 87 -8.40 -9.29 -5.34
N ILE A 88 -7.35 -9.72 -4.63
CA ILE A 88 -6.44 -8.78 -3.97
C ILE A 88 -5.84 -7.80 -5.00
N ALA A 89 -5.28 -8.31 -6.10
CA ALA A 89 -4.59 -7.48 -7.09
C ALA A 89 -5.42 -7.13 -8.34
N GLY A 90 -6.50 -7.86 -8.65
CA GLY A 90 -7.32 -7.60 -9.85
C GLY A 90 -6.57 -7.78 -11.18
N ALA A 91 -5.47 -8.54 -11.19
CA ALA A 91 -4.51 -8.61 -12.29
C ALA A 91 -4.40 -10.04 -12.88
N ARG A 92 -5.51 -10.79 -12.91
CA ARG A 92 -5.60 -12.23 -13.28
C ARG A 92 -4.51 -12.72 -14.23
N GLY A 93 -3.77 -13.74 -13.79
CA GLY A 93 -2.70 -14.35 -14.58
C GLY A 93 -1.36 -13.59 -14.55
N LEU A 94 -1.28 -12.43 -13.89
CA LEU A 94 -0.04 -11.69 -13.70
C LEU A 94 0.45 -11.84 -12.26
N ASP A 95 1.50 -12.62 -12.06
CA ASP A 95 2.20 -12.71 -10.78
C ASP A 95 3.70 -12.86 -11.08
N PRO A 96 4.56 -11.89 -10.73
CA PRO A 96 4.30 -10.71 -9.89
C PRO A 96 3.53 -9.58 -10.60
N VAL A 97 2.91 -8.70 -9.82
CA VAL A 97 2.11 -7.56 -10.31
C VAL A 97 2.91 -6.26 -10.23
N SER A 98 3.05 -5.59 -11.37
CA SER A 98 3.70 -4.28 -11.50
C SER A 98 2.73 -3.11 -11.33
N ARG A 99 3.31 -1.92 -11.16
CA ARG A 99 2.56 -0.66 -11.13
C ARG A 99 1.67 -0.53 -12.37
N GLY A 100 0.44 -0.06 -12.17
CA GLY A 100 -0.56 0.13 -13.24
C GLY A 100 -1.15 -1.17 -13.78
N LYS A 101 -0.76 -2.33 -13.23
CA LYS A 101 -1.40 -3.63 -13.50
C LYS A 101 -2.36 -4.06 -12.40
N VAL A 102 -2.30 -3.43 -11.22
CA VAL A 102 -3.35 -3.54 -10.20
C VAL A 102 -4.69 -3.11 -10.83
N GLY A 103 -5.70 -3.97 -10.74
CA GLY A 103 -7.02 -3.72 -11.31
C GLY A 103 -7.08 -3.78 -12.85
N SER A 104 -6.03 -4.25 -13.53
CA SER A 104 -5.98 -4.19 -15.00
C SER A 104 -6.88 -5.20 -15.72
N VAL A 105 -7.31 -6.27 -15.03
CA VAL A 105 -8.15 -7.32 -15.64
C VAL A 105 -9.51 -7.42 -14.95
N GLY A 106 -9.57 -7.17 -13.65
CA GLY A 106 -10.81 -7.23 -12.88
C GLY A 106 -10.73 -6.37 -11.62
N PRO A 107 -11.80 -6.35 -10.82
CA PRO A 107 -11.83 -5.54 -9.60
C PRO A 107 -10.71 -5.96 -8.63
N ALA A 108 -9.99 -4.96 -8.14
CA ALA A 108 -8.90 -5.10 -7.18
C ALA A 108 -9.31 -4.57 -5.81
N LEU A 109 -8.92 -5.28 -4.75
CA LEU A 109 -9.05 -4.79 -3.37
C LEU A 109 -7.88 -3.89 -2.98
N LEU A 110 -6.73 -4.04 -3.64
CA LEU A 110 -5.64 -3.09 -3.53
C LEU A 110 -6.01 -1.76 -4.21
N PRO A 111 -5.63 -0.61 -3.62
CA PRO A 111 -5.90 0.68 -4.22
C PRO A 111 -5.03 0.93 -5.47
N ASP A 112 -5.54 1.70 -6.43
CA ASP A 112 -4.80 2.06 -7.66
C ASP A 112 -3.45 2.76 -7.40
N ALA A 113 -3.34 3.45 -6.26
CA ALA A 113 -2.12 4.13 -5.84
C ALA A 113 -1.01 3.18 -5.32
N PHE A 114 -1.30 1.88 -5.20
CA PHE A 114 -0.40 0.87 -4.68
C PHE A 114 0.79 0.65 -5.64
N ARG A 115 1.99 1.03 -5.20
CA ARG A 115 3.20 1.10 -6.04
C ARG A 115 4.45 0.73 -5.27
N ASN A 116 5.48 0.30 -6.00
CA ASN A 116 6.80 0.07 -5.43
C ASN A 116 7.43 1.43 -5.08
N PRO A 117 7.87 1.65 -3.84
CA PRO A 117 8.34 2.95 -3.38
C PRO A 117 9.78 3.30 -3.81
N TYR A 118 10.56 2.34 -4.33
CA TYR A 118 11.95 2.57 -4.73
C TYR A 118 12.16 2.52 -6.24
N ASN A 119 11.35 1.74 -6.95
CA ASN A 119 11.40 1.66 -8.41
C ASN A 119 9.99 1.49 -9.00
N ASP A 120 9.51 2.54 -9.68
CA ASP A 120 8.18 2.55 -10.31
C ASP A 120 8.02 1.50 -11.43
N SER A 121 9.12 1.02 -12.01
CA SER A 121 9.13 -0.03 -13.04
C SER A 121 9.21 -1.45 -12.47
N SER A 122 9.59 -1.59 -11.19
CA SER A 122 9.63 -2.90 -10.53
C SER A 122 8.23 -3.36 -10.14
N PRO A 123 8.03 -4.68 -9.99
CA PRO A 123 6.82 -5.19 -9.37
C PRO A 123 6.60 -4.63 -7.97
N VAL A 124 5.34 -4.59 -7.52
CA VAL A 124 4.97 -4.11 -6.18
C VAL A 124 4.49 -5.24 -5.28
N VAL A 125 3.77 -6.23 -5.82
CA VAL A 125 3.26 -7.36 -5.04
C VAL A 125 3.40 -8.67 -5.82
N ALA A 126 3.66 -9.75 -5.10
CA ALA A 126 3.72 -11.10 -5.66
C ALA A 126 3.14 -12.12 -4.67
N THR A 127 2.65 -13.24 -5.18
CA THR A 127 2.43 -14.44 -4.36
C THR A 127 3.74 -15.21 -4.23
N LEU A 128 4.05 -15.68 -3.03
CA LEU A 128 5.24 -16.48 -2.78
C LEU A 128 4.85 -17.83 -2.16
N ALA A 129 5.31 -18.92 -2.77
CA ALA A 129 5.05 -20.27 -2.28
C ALA A 129 6.02 -20.69 -1.15
N VAL A 130 7.28 -20.24 -1.21
CA VAL A 130 8.34 -20.62 -0.26
C VAL A 130 8.90 -19.38 0.45
N PRO A 131 8.55 -19.13 1.72
CA PRO A 131 9.12 -18.03 2.51
C PRO A 131 10.45 -18.40 3.18
N PRO A 132 11.28 -17.41 3.59
CA PRO A 132 11.14 -15.98 3.32
C PRO A 132 11.59 -15.61 1.90
N PRO A 133 11.15 -14.44 1.37
CA PRO A 133 11.67 -13.96 0.08
C PRO A 133 13.16 -13.63 0.17
N VAL A 134 13.89 -13.92 -0.90
CA VAL A 134 15.29 -13.53 -1.05
C VAL A 134 15.35 -12.08 -1.51
N TRP A 135 16.12 -11.26 -0.79
CA TRP A 135 16.32 -9.87 -1.17
C TRP A 135 17.24 -9.75 -2.39
N THR A 136 16.84 -8.95 -3.37
CA THR A 136 17.65 -8.52 -4.51
C THR A 136 17.40 -7.04 -4.79
N PRO A 137 18.31 -6.33 -5.49
CA PRO A 137 18.08 -4.94 -5.88
C PRO A 137 16.78 -4.72 -6.68
N GLU A 138 16.38 -5.68 -7.52
CA GLU A 138 15.18 -5.62 -8.37
C GLU A 138 13.89 -5.80 -7.57
N SER A 139 13.97 -6.55 -6.46
CA SER A 139 12.85 -6.87 -5.59
C SER A 139 12.71 -5.90 -4.40
N ALA A 140 13.63 -4.94 -4.26
CA ALA A 140 13.51 -3.86 -3.31
C ALA A 140 12.16 -3.14 -3.49
N GLY A 141 11.40 -3.02 -2.39
CA GLY A 141 10.10 -2.34 -2.37
C GLY A 141 8.91 -3.24 -2.66
N MET A 142 9.15 -4.50 -3.04
CA MET A 142 8.10 -5.50 -3.18
C MET A 142 7.56 -5.95 -1.83
N VAL A 143 6.28 -6.28 -1.82
CA VAL A 143 5.64 -7.04 -0.74
C VAL A 143 5.18 -8.40 -1.25
N PHE A 144 5.33 -9.43 -0.42
CA PHE A 144 5.01 -10.80 -0.79
C PHE A 144 3.87 -11.31 0.06
N TYR A 145 2.84 -11.81 -0.60
CA TYR A 145 1.74 -12.55 0.02
C TYR A 145 2.06 -14.04 -0.01
N VAL A 146 2.09 -14.67 1.17
CA VAL A 146 2.35 -16.11 1.32
C VAL A 146 1.10 -16.76 1.89
N PRO A 147 0.31 -17.50 1.10
CA PRO A 147 -0.85 -18.21 1.60
C PRO A 147 -0.44 -19.39 2.50
N LEU A 148 -1.23 -19.69 3.53
CA LEU A 148 -1.03 -20.82 4.44
C LEU A 148 -2.23 -21.78 4.38
N GLY A 149 -1.98 -23.09 4.58
CA GLY A 149 -3.04 -24.10 4.59
C GLY A 149 -3.86 -24.16 3.29
N VAL A 150 -3.19 -23.99 2.15
CA VAL A 150 -3.84 -23.95 0.83
C VAL A 150 -4.58 -25.25 0.53
N LYS A 151 -5.86 -25.13 0.16
CA LYS A 151 -6.72 -26.23 -0.32
C LYS A 151 -7.49 -25.75 -1.55
N GLY A 152 -7.06 -26.12 -2.74
CA GLY A 152 -7.65 -25.58 -3.97
C GLY A 152 -7.36 -24.09 -4.13
N LYS A 153 -8.41 -23.27 -4.27
CA LYS A 153 -8.33 -21.82 -4.45
C LYS A 153 -8.28 -21.03 -3.15
N LEU A 154 -8.51 -21.65 -2.01
CA LEU A 154 -8.55 -20.99 -0.71
C LEU A 154 -7.36 -21.36 0.18
N ALA A 155 -7.10 -20.50 1.15
CA ALA A 155 -6.08 -20.60 2.18
C ALA A 155 -6.72 -20.31 3.55
N THR A 156 -6.24 -20.96 4.61
CA THR A 156 -6.72 -20.76 5.99
C THR A 156 -6.09 -19.53 6.64
N GLY A 157 -4.90 -19.13 6.18
CA GLY A 157 -4.18 -17.99 6.70
C GLY A 157 -3.20 -17.41 5.68
N TYR A 158 -2.37 -16.46 6.13
CA TYR A 158 -1.31 -15.89 5.30
C TYR A 158 -0.16 -15.33 6.13
N LYS A 159 0.98 -15.12 5.47
CA LYS A 159 2.07 -14.23 5.91
C LYS A 159 2.32 -13.16 4.86
N ILE A 160 2.69 -11.97 5.29
CA ILE A 160 3.12 -10.87 4.43
C ILE A 160 4.54 -10.48 4.83
N TYR A 161 5.41 -10.47 3.83
CA TYR A 161 6.79 -10.02 3.92
C TYR A 161 6.95 -8.74 3.10
N GLY A 162 7.84 -7.85 3.52
CA GLY A 162 8.24 -6.68 2.74
C GLY A 162 9.75 -6.68 2.52
N LEU A 163 10.18 -6.30 1.33
CA LEU A 163 11.59 -6.04 1.04
C LEU A 163 11.83 -4.53 1.07
N GLY A 164 12.67 -4.08 2.01
CA GLY A 164 13.14 -2.70 2.07
C GLY A 164 14.25 -2.44 1.05
N ARG A 165 14.82 -1.24 1.10
CA ARG A 165 15.91 -0.84 0.20
C ARG A 165 17.21 -1.65 0.39
N GLU A 166 17.44 -2.18 1.59
CA GLU A 166 18.71 -2.80 1.98
C GLU A 166 18.56 -4.26 2.45
N GLY A 167 17.35 -4.79 2.45
CA GLY A 167 17.11 -6.14 2.96
C GLY A 167 15.64 -6.45 3.23
N LEU A 168 15.40 -7.61 3.82
CA LEU A 168 14.10 -7.97 4.35
C LEU A 168 13.71 -7.02 5.48
N VAL A 169 12.47 -6.54 5.46
CA VAL A 169 11.93 -5.76 6.57
C VAL A 169 11.73 -6.71 7.76
N ASP A 170 12.28 -6.34 8.93
CA ASP A 170 12.09 -7.04 10.20
C ASP A 170 10.66 -6.80 10.76
N LEU A 171 9.67 -7.19 9.98
CA LEU A 171 8.25 -7.20 10.31
C LEU A 171 7.62 -8.26 9.42
N VAL A 172 6.87 -9.18 10.02
CA VAL A 172 6.05 -10.15 9.30
C VAL A 172 4.62 -10.01 9.80
N LEU A 173 3.69 -9.71 8.90
CA LEU A 173 2.27 -9.66 9.24
C LEU A 173 1.66 -11.02 8.93
N SER A 174 0.82 -11.54 9.83
CA SER A 174 0.17 -12.83 9.61
C SER A 174 -1.28 -12.85 10.09
N SER A 175 -2.04 -13.77 9.53
CA SER A 175 -3.29 -14.30 10.11
C SER A 175 -3.00 -15.71 10.63
N SER A 176 -3.61 -16.09 11.76
CA SER A 176 -3.53 -17.46 12.27
C SER A 176 -4.02 -18.47 11.24
N GLU A 177 -3.58 -19.72 11.40
CA GLU A 177 -4.16 -20.92 10.79
C GLU A 177 -5.36 -21.42 11.61
#